data_AF-A0AAW1A6F8-F1
#
_entry.id   AF-A0AAW1A6F8-F1
#
_cell.length_a   1.000
_cell.length_b   1.000
_cell.length_c   1.000
_cell.angle_alpha   90.00
_cell.angle_beta   90.00
_cell.angle_gamma   90.00
#
_symmetry.space_group_name_H-M   'P 1'
#
loop_
_entity.id
_entity.type
_entity.pdbx_description
1 polymer ?
#
loop_
_entity_poly.entity_id
_entity_poly.type
_entity_poly.pdbx_seq_one_letter_code
_entity_poly.pdbx_strand_id
1 'polypeptide(L)'
;MDDRLGEYRGCDRRRECIGTCNFLIFGRNGDIQRYVEYHGHDLAANPEIQEKLRKEVKSTVEKHGGLTFKTLNDMTYMNQVINESQKLHTAVDFLQKLYTKEFELQG
;
A
#
# COMPACT_ATOMS: atom_id res chain seq x y z
N MET A 1 25.65 3.66 39.37
CA MET A 1 24.23 3.32 39.63
C MET A 1 23.40 4.11 38.64
N ASP A 2 23.02 3.63 37.48
CA ASP A 2 22.89 2.24 37.02
C ASP A 2 23.21 2.15 35.52
N ASP A 3 23.94 1.10 35.19
CA ASP A 3 24.56 0.73 33.92
C ASP A 3 23.52 0.27 32.88
N ARG A 4 22.63 1.16 32.42
CA ARG A 4 21.61 0.81 31.40
C ARG A 4 21.97 1.18 29.95
N LEU A 5 23.26 1.26 29.61
CA LEU A 5 23.73 1.48 28.23
C LEU A 5 24.59 0.32 27.67
N GLY A 6 24.68 -0.81 28.39
CA GLY A 6 25.51 -1.95 28.01
C GLY A 6 24.88 -2.98 27.05
N GLU A 7 23.58 -2.92 26.77
CA GLU A 7 22.88 -3.99 26.01
C GLU A 7 22.48 -3.58 24.59
N TYR A 8 23.36 -2.84 23.90
CA TYR A 8 23.23 -2.57 22.45
C TYR A 8 24.34 -3.26 21.64
N ARG A 9 24.72 -4.47 22.02
CA ARG A 9 25.58 -5.34 21.19
C ARG A 9 24.99 -6.73 21.09
N GLY A 10 24.04 -6.87 20.18
CA GLY A 10 23.53 -8.14 19.72
C GLY A 10 22.60 -7.92 18.55
N CYS A 11 23.16 -7.64 17.36
CA CYS A 11 22.45 -7.79 16.10
C CYS A 11 22.17 -9.29 15.93
N ASP A 12 21.13 -9.78 16.64
CA ASP A 12 20.65 -11.14 16.54
C ASP A 12 19.96 -11.26 15.18
N ARG A 13 20.74 -11.67 14.19
CA ARG A 13 20.32 -11.84 12.79
C ARG A 13 19.06 -12.70 12.68
N ARG A 14 18.77 -13.57 13.67
CA ARG A 14 17.50 -14.31 13.75
C ARG A 14 16.30 -13.44 14.11
N ARG A 15 16.41 -12.48 15.03
CA ARG A 15 15.32 -11.53 15.34
C ARG A 15 15.09 -10.54 14.21
N GLU A 16 16.14 -10.10 13.52
CA GLU A 16 16.00 -9.27 12.32
C GLU A 16 15.36 -10.05 11.16
N CYS A 17 15.75 -11.31 10.93
CA CYS A 17 15.09 -12.17 9.96
C CYS A 17 13.63 -12.47 10.35
N ILE A 18 13.31 -12.69 11.62
CA ILE A 18 11.94 -12.90 12.09
C ILE A 18 11.11 -11.62 11.94
N GLY A 19 11.67 -10.44 12.28
CA GLY A 19 11.02 -9.15 12.09
C GLY A 19 10.77 -8.83 10.62
N THR A 20 11.76 -9.10 9.76
CA THR A 20 11.63 -8.95 8.30
C THR A 20 10.62 -9.94 7.73
N CYS A 21 10.63 -11.21 8.17
CA CYS A 21 9.65 -12.21 7.75
C CYS A 21 8.24 -11.87 8.26
N ASN A 22 8.08 -11.36 9.49
CA ASN A 22 6.77 -10.94 9.99
C ASN A 22 6.24 -9.75 9.20
N PHE A 23 7.09 -8.79 8.83
CA PHE A 23 6.69 -7.69 7.94
C PHE A 23 6.28 -8.20 6.54
N LEU A 24 7.03 -9.16 5.97
CA LEU A 24 6.74 -9.73 4.66
C LEU A 24 5.50 -10.65 4.65
N ILE A 25 5.22 -11.37 5.74
CA ILE A 25 4.11 -12.34 5.82
C ILE A 25 2.83 -11.69 6.36
N PHE A 26 2.92 -10.92 7.46
CA PHE A 26 1.75 -10.30 8.09
C PHE A 26 1.42 -8.92 7.50
N GLY A 27 2.43 -8.12 7.13
CA GLY A 27 2.20 -6.82 6.49
C GLY A 27 1.67 -6.93 5.06
N ARG A 28 2.05 -7.96 4.30
CA ARG A 28 1.69 -8.04 2.88
C ARG A 28 0.24 -8.46 2.62
N ASN A 29 -0.36 -9.31 3.45
CA ASN A 29 -1.65 -9.93 3.12
C ASN A 29 -2.85 -9.16 3.66
N GLY A 30 -2.72 -8.47 4.80
CA GLY A 30 -3.84 -7.77 5.45
C GLY A 30 -4.34 -6.55 4.69
N ASP A 31 -3.44 -5.90 3.94
CA ASP A 31 -3.72 -4.60 3.33
C ASP A 31 -4.45 -4.76 1.99
N ILE A 32 -4.03 -5.73 1.17
CA ILE A 32 -4.54 -5.93 -0.20
C ILE A 32 -6.01 -6.37 -0.18
N GLN A 33 -6.39 -7.25 0.76
CA GLN A 33 -7.79 -7.70 0.90
C GLN A 33 -8.72 -6.51 1.21
N ARG A 34 -8.32 -5.67 2.17
CA ARG A 34 -9.07 -4.48 2.55
C ARG A 34 -9.24 -3.52 1.38
N TYR A 35 -8.17 -3.28 0.62
CA TYR A 35 -8.27 -2.40 -0.54
C TYR A 35 -9.29 -2.91 -1.56
N VAL A 36 -9.27 -4.19 -1.94
CA VAL A 36 -10.22 -4.73 -2.93
C VAL A 36 -11.67 -4.60 -2.45
N GLU A 37 -11.93 -4.81 -1.16
CA GLU A 37 -13.25 -4.64 -0.54
C GLU A 37 -13.72 -3.19 -0.62
N TYR A 38 -12.89 -2.24 -0.22
CA TYR A 38 -13.22 -0.80 -0.27
C TYR A 38 -13.42 -0.30 -1.71
N HIS A 39 -12.55 -0.70 -2.64
CA HIS A 39 -12.70 -0.31 -4.05
C HIS A 39 -14.00 -0.88 -4.64
N GLY A 40 -14.36 -2.11 -4.28
CA GLY A 40 -15.62 -2.73 -4.69
C GLY A 40 -16.84 -1.98 -4.14
N HIS A 41 -16.77 -1.55 -2.88
CA HIS A 41 -17.81 -0.74 -2.25
C HIS A 41 -17.94 0.63 -2.92
N ASP A 42 -16.84 1.35 -3.15
CA ASP A 42 -16.84 2.68 -3.75
C ASP A 42 -17.33 2.65 -5.21
N LEU A 43 -17.00 1.59 -5.96
CA LEU A 43 -17.51 1.37 -7.30
C LEU A 43 -19.01 1.02 -7.30
N ALA A 44 -19.48 0.24 -6.33
CA ALA A 44 -20.91 -0.09 -6.20
C ALA A 44 -21.75 1.13 -5.80
N ALA A 45 -21.19 2.04 -5.01
CA ALA A 45 -21.84 3.29 -4.61
C ALA A 45 -21.92 4.31 -5.76
N ASN A 46 -20.99 4.26 -6.73
CA ASN A 46 -20.88 5.25 -7.81
C ASN A 46 -20.97 4.60 -9.21
N PRO A 47 -22.19 4.29 -9.70
CA PRO A 47 -22.39 3.59 -10.97
C PRO A 47 -21.87 4.37 -12.20
N GLU A 48 -21.86 5.70 -12.14
CA GLU A 48 -21.32 6.58 -13.17
C GLU A 48 -19.80 6.40 -13.37
N ILE A 49 -19.06 6.24 -12.27
CA ILE A 49 -17.61 6.01 -12.27
C ILE A 49 -17.34 4.63 -12.85
N GLN A 50 -18.12 3.63 -12.43
CA GLN A 50 -18.00 2.26 -12.92
C GLN A 50 -18.18 2.17 -14.44
N GLU A 51 -19.18 2.86 -15.00
CA GLU A 51 -19.44 2.86 -16.45
C GLU A 51 -18.32 3.55 -17.24
N LYS A 52 -17.77 4.65 -16.71
CA LYS A 52 -16.64 5.36 -17.33
C LYS A 52 -15.38 4.50 -17.34
N LEU A 53 -15.09 3.82 -16.24
CA LEU A 53 -13.97 2.89 -16.11
C LEU A 53 -14.12 1.71 -17.08
N ARG A 54 -15.34 1.17 -17.21
CA ARG A 54 -15.63 0.06 -18.12
C ARG A 54 -15.46 0.44 -19.60
N LYS A 55 -15.79 1.68 -19.96
CA LYS A 55 -15.53 2.23 -21.31
C LYS A 55 -14.03 2.38 -21.58
N GLU A 56 -13.27 2.90 -20.62
CA GLU A 56 -11.81 3.01 -20.74
C GLU A 56 -11.16 1.65 -20.97
N VAL A 57 -11.50 0.65 -20.15
CA VAL A 57 -10.96 -0.72 -20.23
C VAL A 57 -11.28 -1.36 -21.58
N LYS A 58 -12.53 -1.25 -22.07
CA LYS A 58 -12.89 -1.76 -23.40
C LYS A 58 -12.06 -1.12 -24.51
N SER A 59 -11.91 0.21 -24.47
CA SER A 59 -11.11 0.93 -25.45
C SER A 59 -9.64 0.52 -25.44
N THR A 60 -9.04 0.28 -24.27
CA THR A 60 -7.63 -0.14 -24.17
C THR A 60 -7.42 -1.58 -24.62
N VAL A 61 -8.34 -2.48 -24.27
CA VAL A 61 -8.27 -3.90 -24.68
C VAL A 61 -8.41 -4.04 -26.20
N GLU A 62 -9.34 -3.30 -26.82
CA GLU A 62 -9.49 -3.28 -28.28
C GLU A 62 -8.23 -2.74 -28.99
N LYS A 63 -7.58 -1.71 -28.42
CA LYS A 63 -6.36 -1.13 -28.99
C LYS A 63 -5.13 -2.04 -28.92
N HIS A 64 -5.04 -2.93 -27.94
CA HIS A 64 -3.84 -3.73 -27.68
C HIS A 64 -4.03 -5.23 -27.97
N GLY A 65 -5.25 -5.66 -28.29
CA GLY A 65 -5.56 -7.05 -28.65
C GLY A 65 -5.36 -8.04 -27.49
N GLY A 66 -5.22 -7.57 -26.26
CA GLY A 66 -4.95 -8.40 -25.10
C GLY A 66 -4.59 -7.62 -23.84
N LEU A 67 -4.61 -8.34 -22.71
CA LEU A 67 -4.22 -7.82 -21.40
C LEU A 67 -2.70 -7.95 -21.23
N THR A 68 -1.95 -7.03 -21.84
CA THR A 68 -0.49 -6.96 -21.68
C THR A 68 -0.16 -5.96 -20.58
N PHE A 69 1.02 -6.08 -19.95
CA PHE A 69 1.50 -5.13 -18.93
C PHE A 69 1.47 -3.67 -19.43
N LYS A 70 1.73 -3.47 -20.73
CA LYS A 70 1.64 -2.16 -21.38
C LYS A 70 0.22 -1.61 -21.39
N THR A 71 -0.79 -2.47 -21.61
CA THR A 71 -2.21 -2.11 -21.56
C THR A 71 -2.61 -1.63 -20.17
N LEU A 72 -2.12 -2.28 -19.12
CA LEU A 72 -2.41 -1.86 -17.73
C LEU A 72 -1.82 -0.48 -17.41
N ASN A 73 -0.65 -0.17 -17.95
CA ASN A 73 0.00 1.12 -17.72
C ASN A 73 -0.70 2.26 -18.48
N ASP A 74 -1.29 1.97 -19.64
CA ASP A 74 -2.07 2.94 -20.43
C ASP A 74 -3.43 3.30 -19.80
N MET A 75 -3.95 2.50 -18.86
CA MET A 75 -5.22 2.78 -18.15
C MET A 75 -5.02 3.87 -17.07
N THR A 76 -5.06 5.13 -17.52
CA THR A 76 -4.77 6.29 -16.66
C THR A 76 -5.88 6.53 -15.65
N TYR A 77 -7.15 6.41 -16.03
CA TYR A 77 -8.26 6.70 -15.14
C TYR A 77 -8.47 5.60 -14.09
N MET A 78 -8.22 4.33 -14.44
CA MET A 78 -8.15 3.25 -13.44
C MET A 78 -7.13 3.53 -12.33
N ASN A 79 -5.92 3.98 -12.68
CA ASN A 79 -4.90 4.35 -11.69
C ASN A 79 -5.32 5.54 -10.80
N GLN A 80 -6.03 6.52 -11.37
CA GLN A 80 -6.58 7.63 -10.60
C GLN A 80 -7.61 7.16 -9.56
N VAL A 81 -8.53 6.27 -9.96
CA VAL A 81 -9.56 5.72 -9.06
C VAL A 81 -8.91 4.93 -7.91
N ILE A 82 -7.88 4.14 -8.20
CA ILE A 82 -7.14 3.39 -7.18
C ILE A 82 -6.48 4.36 -6.18
N ASN A 83 -5.83 5.41 -6.66
CA ASN A 83 -5.17 6.40 -5.81
C ASN A 83 -6.17 7.17 -4.92
N GLU A 84 -7.33 7.56 -5.45
CA GLU A 84 -8.35 8.24 -4.65
C GLU A 84 -8.95 7.30 -3.59
N SER A 85 -9.18 6.03 -3.93
CA SER A 85 -9.66 5.02 -2.98
C SER A 85 -8.66 4.78 -1.85
N GLN A 86 -7.36 4.78 -2.15
CA GLN A 86 -6.29 4.65 -1.15
C GLN A 86 -6.17 5.88 -0.22
N LYS A 87 -6.47 7.09 -0.72
CA LYS A 87 -6.51 8.29 0.13
C LYS A 87 -7.68 8.25 1.12
N LEU A 88 -8.83 7.76 0.69
CA LEU A 88 -10.01 7.57 1.54
C LEU A 88 -9.80 6.46 2.57
N HIS A 89 -9.19 5.35 2.13
CA HIS A 89 -8.97 4.16 2.92
C HIS A 89 -7.48 3.85 2.98
N THR A 90 -6.74 4.58 3.80
CA THR A 90 -5.31 4.33 4.00
C THR A 90 -5.12 3.04 4.81
N ALA A 91 -4.30 2.08 4.34
CA ALA A 91 -4.06 0.84 5.11
C ALA A 91 -3.09 1.01 6.28
N VAL A 92 -2.30 2.09 6.29
CA VAL A 92 -1.34 2.37 7.36
C VAL A 92 -1.77 3.64 8.08
N ASP A 93 -2.54 3.46 9.15
CA ASP A 93 -3.03 4.58 9.96
C ASP A 93 -1.89 5.31 10.69
N PHE A 94 -0.85 4.58 11.12
CA PHE A 94 0.27 5.16 11.86
C PHE A 94 1.59 4.45 11.55
N LEU A 95 2.60 5.23 11.15
CA LEU A 95 3.98 4.78 11.06
C LEU A 95 4.76 5.30 12.27
N GLN A 96 5.06 4.42 13.23
CA GLN A 96 5.88 4.78 14.38
C GLN A 96 7.35 4.81 13.98
N LYS A 97 7.96 6.00 14.00
CA LYS A 97 9.41 6.16 13.88
C LYS A 97 10.03 6.12 15.28
N LEU A 98 10.92 5.16 15.51
CA LEU A 98 11.75 5.12 16.71
C LEU A 98 13.03 5.92 16.43
N TYR A 99 13.23 7.01 17.15
CA TYR A 99 14.42 7.83 17.02
C TYR A 99 15.54 7.27 17.90
N THR A 100 16.68 6.96 17.29
CA THR A 100 17.87 6.44 18.00
C THR A 100 18.76 7.57 18.52
N LYS A 101 18.52 8.83 18.12
CA LYS A 101 19.31 10.01 18.51
C LYS A 101 18.36 11.16 18.85
N GLU A 102 18.75 11.98 19.80
CA GLU A 102 18.05 13.22 20.13
C GLU A 102 18.13 14.21 18.96
N PHE A 103 16.99 14.74 18.55
CA PHE A 103 16.88 15.76 17.51
C PHE A 103 15.84 16.78 17.95
N GLU A 104 16.10 18.06 17.72
CA GLU A 104 15.12 19.12 17.96
C GLU A 104 14.17 19.21 16.76
N LEU A 105 12.86 19.11 17.03
CA LEU A 105 11.82 19.37 16.04
C LEU A 105 11.76 20.89 15.83
N GLN A 106 12.31 21.36 14.72
CA GLN A 106 12.11 22.74 14.26
C GLN A 106 10.64 22.88 13.85
N GLY A 107 9.90 23.67 14.63
CA GLY A 107 8.50 24.03 14.36
C GLY A 107 8.37 25.18 13.38
#